data_AF-A0A1B1AIW1-F1
#
_entry.id   AF-A0A1B1AIW1-F1
#
_cell.length_a   1.000
_cell.length_b   1.000
_cell.length_c   1.000
_cell.angle_alpha   90.00
_cell.angle_beta   90.00
_cell.angle_gamma   90.00
#
_symmetry.space_group_name_H-M   'P 1'
#
loop_
_entity.id
_entity.type
_entity.pdbx_description
1 polymer ?
#
loop_
_entity_poly.entity_id
_entity_poly.type
_entity_poly.pdbx_seq_one_letter_code
_entity_poly.pdbx_strand_id
1 'polypeptide(L)'
;MAYAGHALRHDAFAPKHDPIAANTRLIRRIDALPLSREGNPMTEAQAAATRFCARVIGPYYIVMAITLLTRQHTFELLLPTFMQNAPLVLTAGAFTLIAGLVLFTGHHHWSSPAAIAVSLTGILAALKGASLMAAPEFGAQLTAITIRAPLLLQGAAVLLLLFGAWLSFVGWFAKRSA
;
A
#
# COMPACT_ATOMS: atom_id res chain seq x y z
N MET A 1 -31.68 28.07 85.06
CA MET A 1 -30.32 27.55 84.75
C MET A 1 -30.40 26.80 83.44
N ALA A 2 -29.95 27.41 82.34
CA ALA A 2 -29.99 26.82 81.00
C ALA A 2 -28.54 26.64 80.51
N TYR A 3 -28.11 25.41 80.28
CA TYR A 3 -26.81 25.12 79.67
C TYR A 3 -27.02 24.88 78.17
N ALA A 4 -26.44 25.78 77.38
CA ALA A 4 -26.48 25.79 75.92
C ALA A 4 -25.51 24.77 75.32
N GLY A 5 -25.97 24.04 74.30
CA GLY A 5 -25.18 23.09 73.53
C GLY A 5 -24.15 23.79 72.65
N HIS A 6 -22.88 23.41 72.81
CA HIS A 6 -21.78 23.86 71.98
C HIS A 6 -21.66 22.94 70.76
N ALA A 7 -22.14 23.39 69.61
CA ALA A 7 -21.99 22.69 68.34
C ALA A 7 -20.52 22.72 67.90
N LEU A 8 -19.90 21.55 67.76
CA LEU A 8 -18.57 21.39 67.17
C LEU A 8 -18.69 21.62 65.66
N ARG A 9 -18.14 22.75 65.20
CA ARG A 9 -17.94 23.04 63.78
C ARG A 9 -16.81 22.15 63.26
N HIS A 10 -17.17 21.12 62.51
CA HIS A 10 -16.22 20.37 61.68
C HIS A 10 -15.93 21.21 60.43
N ASP A 11 -14.97 22.12 60.56
CA ASP A 11 -14.43 22.87 59.43
C ASP A 11 -13.59 21.90 58.59
N ALA A 12 -14.23 21.34 57.57
CA ALA A 12 -13.62 20.40 56.64
C ALA A 12 -12.36 21.01 56.00
N PHE A 13 -11.23 20.35 56.21
CA PHE A 13 -9.97 20.61 55.51
C PHE A 13 -10.14 20.25 54.04
N ALA A 14 -10.71 21.16 53.25
CA ALA A 14 -10.76 21.04 51.80
C ALA A 14 -9.35 21.35 51.24
N PRO A 15 -8.64 20.38 50.61
CA PRO A 15 -7.33 20.65 50.04
C PRO A 15 -7.47 21.69 48.91
N LYS A 16 -6.93 22.89 49.14
CA LYS A 16 -7.03 24.06 48.24
C LYS A 16 -6.28 23.88 46.92
N HIS A 17 -5.54 22.79 46.76
CA HIS A 17 -4.80 22.45 45.56
C HIS A 17 -4.96 20.96 45.31
N ASP A 18 -5.74 20.59 44.30
CA ASP A 18 -5.77 19.23 43.78
C ASP A 18 -4.65 19.10 42.73
N PRO A 19 -3.50 18.49 43.07
CA PRO A 19 -2.39 18.33 42.15
C PRO A 19 -2.76 17.46 40.94
N ILE A 20 -3.75 16.55 41.09
CA ILE A 20 -4.21 15.66 40.03
C ILE A 20 -4.97 16.46 38.99
N ALA A 21 -5.90 17.32 39.41
CA ALA A 21 -6.66 18.19 38.52
C ALA A 21 -5.78 19.21 37.77
N ALA A 22 -4.66 19.66 38.36
CA ALA A 22 -3.67 20.49 37.68
C ALA A 22 -2.92 19.68 36.60
N ASN A 23 -2.53 18.44 36.92
CA ASN A 23 -1.80 17.57 36.01
C ASN A 23 -2.65 17.16 34.79
N THR A 24 -3.94 16.86 34.99
CA THR A 24 -4.87 16.55 33.88
C THR A 24 -5.04 17.72 32.91
N ARG A 25 -4.98 18.97 33.40
CA ARG A 25 -5.04 20.17 32.54
C ARG A 25 -3.76 20.37 31.74
N LEU A 26 -2.61 20.05 32.32
CA LEU A 26 -1.32 20.11 31.63
C LEU A 26 -1.23 19.04 30.55
N ILE A 27 -1.64 17.80 30.83
CA ILE A 27 -1.69 16.71 29.84
C ILE A 27 -2.62 17.06 28.68
N ARG A 28 -3.85 17.54 28.97
CA ARG A 28 -4.76 18.02 27.91
C ARG A 28 -4.20 19.19 27.11
N ARG A 29 -3.40 20.08 27.72
CA ARG A 29 -2.74 21.17 27.00
C ARG A 29 -1.63 20.66 26.10
N ILE A 30 -0.85 19.69 26.55
CA ILE A 30 0.20 19.02 25.75
C ILE A 30 -0.44 18.31 24.55
N ASP A 31 -1.55 17.57 24.75
CA ASP A 31 -2.29 16.94 23.65
C ASP A 31 -2.93 17.94 22.68
N ALA A 32 -3.23 19.16 23.17
CA ALA A 32 -3.75 20.25 22.36
C ALA A 32 -2.67 21.06 21.65
N LEU A 33 -1.38 20.86 21.96
CA LEU A 33 -0.28 21.51 21.25
C LEU A 33 -0.25 20.99 19.80
N PRO A 34 0.00 21.88 18.82
CA PRO A 34 0.09 21.48 17.41
C PRO A 34 1.16 20.41 17.17
N LEU A 35 2.25 20.41 17.94
CA LEU A 35 3.32 19.41 17.90
C LEU A 35 2.85 17.98 18.21
N SER A 36 1.74 17.81 18.95
CA SER A 36 1.17 16.51 19.32
C SER A 36 0.11 16.03 18.31
N ARG A 37 -0.44 16.96 17.51
CA ARG A 37 -1.46 16.70 16.49
C ARG A 37 -0.89 16.59 15.07
N GLU A 38 0.35 17.01 14.85
CA GLU A 38 1.06 16.67 13.62
C GLU A 38 1.25 15.16 13.60
N GLY A 39 0.42 14.47 12.81
CA GLY A 39 0.59 13.05 12.53
C GLY A 39 2.05 12.83 12.15
N ASN A 40 2.68 11.79 12.72
CA ASN A 40 4.11 11.53 12.51
C ASN A 40 4.46 11.78 11.03
N PRO A 41 5.31 12.79 10.69
CA PRO A 41 5.51 13.21 9.32
C PRO A 41 6.02 12.05 8.45
N MET A 42 6.69 11.07 9.05
CA MET A 42 7.08 9.83 8.38
C MET A 42 5.88 8.98 7.94
N THR A 43 4.82 8.86 8.75
CA THR A 43 3.61 8.09 8.43
C THR A 43 2.79 8.77 7.34
N GLU A 44 2.69 10.10 7.36
CA GLU A 44 2.02 10.85 6.29
C GLU A 44 2.75 10.73 4.94
N ALA A 45 4.08 10.85 4.96
CA ALA A 45 4.92 10.66 3.78
C ALA A 45 4.80 9.24 3.22
N GLN A 46 4.83 8.21 4.08
CA GLN A 46 4.59 6.82 3.69
C GLN A 46 3.22 6.64 3.03
N ALA A 47 2.15 7.15 3.65
CA ALA A 47 0.81 7.07 3.07
C ALA A 47 0.71 7.80 1.72
N ALA A 48 1.43 8.92 1.55
CA ALA A 48 1.51 9.64 0.28
C ALA A 48 2.24 8.83 -0.80
N ALA A 49 3.36 8.19 -0.46
CA ALA A 49 4.09 7.31 -1.37
C ALA A 49 3.24 6.13 -1.85
N THR A 50 2.52 5.43 -0.94
CA THR A 50 1.59 4.36 -1.33
C THR A 50 0.54 4.85 -2.31
N ARG A 51 -0.10 6.00 -2.04
CA ARG A 51 -1.12 6.56 -2.93
C ARG A 51 -0.55 6.93 -4.29
N PHE A 52 0.66 7.49 -4.33
CA PHE A 52 1.34 7.82 -5.58
C PHE A 52 1.59 6.57 -6.42
N CYS A 53 2.17 5.53 -5.84
CA CYS A 53 2.40 4.26 -6.55
C CYS A 53 1.07 3.61 -6.99
N ALA A 54 0.05 3.61 -6.13
CA ALA A 54 -1.26 3.05 -6.44
C ALA A 54 -1.95 3.78 -7.63
N ARG A 55 -1.70 5.09 -7.80
CA ARG A 55 -2.18 5.85 -8.97
C ARG A 55 -1.51 5.49 -10.29
N VAL A 56 -0.35 4.86 -10.25
CA VAL A 56 0.34 4.42 -11.46
C VAL A 56 0.03 2.96 -11.74
N ILE A 57 0.17 2.10 -10.72
CA ILE A 57 0.00 0.65 -10.84
C ILE A 57 -1.46 0.28 -11.12
N GLY A 58 -2.40 0.96 -10.46
CA GLY A 58 -3.83 0.66 -10.57
C GLY A 58 -4.36 0.67 -12.01
N PRO A 59 -4.32 1.81 -12.73
CA PRO A 59 -4.80 1.88 -14.11
C PRO A 59 -3.96 1.03 -15.06
N TYR A 60 -2.65 0.91 -14.82
CA TYR A 60 -1.80 0.05 -15.63
C TYR A 60 -2.32 -1.39 -15.63
N TYR A 61 -2.66 -1.94 -14.47
CA TYR A 61 -3.23 -3.27 -14.35
C TYR A 61 -4.64 -3.39 -14.90
N ILE A 62 -5.48 -2.36 -14.79
CA ILE A 62 -6.79 -2.33 -15.44
C ILE A 62 -6.64 -2.44 -16.96
N VAL A 63 -5.79 -1.59 -17.57
CA VAL A 63 -5.58 -1.59 -19.02
C VAL A 63 -4.99 -2.93 -19.49
N MET A 64 -4.00 -3.47 -18.78
CA MET A 64 -3.41 -4.76 -19.10
C MET A 64 -4.43 -5.90 -19.01
N ALA A 65 -5.24 -5.93 -17.95
CA ALA A 65 -6.26 -6.95 -17.77
C ALA A 65 -7.36 -6.89 -18.85
N ILE A 66 -7.87 -5.69 -19.17
CA ILE A 66 -8.84 -5.50 -20.26
C ILE A 66 -8.23 -5.97 -21.60
N THR A 67 -6.97 -5.64 -21.85
CA THR A 67 -6.28 -6.04 -23.07
C THR A 67 -6.14 -7.57 -23.16
N LEU A 68 -5.81 -8.24 -22.06
CA LEU A 68 -5.75 -9.71 -22.00
C LEU A 68 -7.13 -10.36 -22.20
N LEU A 69 -8.18 -9.83 -21.58
CA LEU A 69 -9.54 -10.37 -21.68
C LEU A 69 -10.13 -10.18 -23.08
N THR A 70 -9.86 -9.04 -23.73
CA THR A 70 -10.42 -8.71 -25.05
C THR A 70 -9.61 -9.27 -26.21
N ARG A 71 -8.31 -9.50 -26.02
CA ARG A 71 -7.38 -9.92 -27.08
C ARG A 71 -6.67 -11.24 -26.77
N GLN A 72 -7.30 -12.13 -26.03
CA GLN A 72 -6.69 -13.37 -25.57
C GLN A 72 -6.04 -14.18 -26.70
N HIS A 73 -6.77 -14.44 -27.79
CA HIS A 73 -6.27 -15.17 -28.95
C HIS A 73 -5.04 -14.49 -29.58
N THR A 74 -4.98 -13.16 -29.58
CA THR A 74 -3.81 -12.42 -30.05
C THR A 74 -2.59 -12.69 -29.16
N PHE A 75 -2.75 -12.72 -27.84
CA PHE A 75 -1.66 -13.04 -26.92
C PHE A 75 -1.19 -14.49 -27.05
N GLU A 76 -2.09 -15.43 -27.27
CA GLU A 76 -1.75 -16.85 -27.50
C GLU A 76 -0.81 -17.03 -28.71
N LEU A 77 -0.98 -16.21 -29.74
CA LEU A 77 -0.10 -16.21 -30.92
C LEU A 77 1.18 -15.39 -30.73
N LEU A 78 1.12 -14.25 -30.03
CA LEU A 78 2.25 -13.32 -29.91
C LEU A 78 3.27 -13.74 -28.85
N LEU A 79 2.82 -14.29 -27.73
CA LEU A 79 3.70 -14.65 -26.60
C LEU A 79 4.80 -15.66 -26.99
N PRO A 80 4.52 -16.73 -27.77
CA PRO A 80 5.58 -17.64 -28.24
C PRO A 80 6.61 -16.94 -29.11
N THR A 81 6.17 -16.13 -30.08
CA THR A 81 7.07 -15.37 -30.97
C THR A 81 7.90 -14.35 -30.19
N PHE A 82 7.30 -13.70 -29.20
CA PHE A 82 8.02 -12.82 -28.29
C PHE A 82 9.14 -13.59 -27.58
N MET A 83 8.86 -14.76 -27.00
CA MET A 83 9.86 -15.56 -26.27
C MET A 83 10.96 -16.13 -27.16
N GLN A 84 10.75 -16.23 -28.46
CA GLN A 84 11.76 -16.65 -29.44
C GLN A 84 12.68 -15.49 -29.89
N ASN A 85 12.33 -14.25 -29.59
CA ASN A 85 13.10 -13.07 -29.99
C ASN A 85 13.99 -12.57 -28.84
N ALA A 86 15.21 -13.11 -28.75
CA ALA A 86 16.12 -12.83 -27.62
C ALA A 86 16.39 -11.33 -27.37
N PRO A 87 16.68 -10.48 -28.39
CA PRO A 87 16.85 -9.04 -28.17
C PRO A 87 15.60 -8.37 -27.58
N LEU A 88 14.40 -8.77 -28.03
CA LEU A 88 13.14 -8.24 -27.52
C LEU A 88 12.87 -8.68 -26.08
N VAL A 89 13.11 -9.96 -25.76
CA VAL A 89 12.98 -10.50 -24.39
C VAL A 89 13.94 -9.79 -23.44
N LEU A 90 15.20 -9.61 -23.85
CA LEU A 90 16.22 -8.93 -23.05
C LEU A 90 15.82 -7.47 -22.78
N THR A 91 15.33 -6.77 -23.81
CA THR A 91 14.92 -5.37 -23.72
C THR A 91 13.70 -5.21 -22.82
N ALA A 92 12.67 -6.04 -23.01
CA ALA A 92 11.50 -6.06 -22.15
C ALA A 92 11.85 -6.41 -20.70
N GLY A 93 12.76 -7.37 -20.50
CA GLY A 93 13.31 -7.74 -19.20
C GLY A 93 14.00 -6.56 -18.52
N ALA A 94 14.86 -5.84 -19.22
CA ALA A 94 15.56 -4.66 -18.72
C ALA A 94 14.60 -3.54 -18.28
N PHE A 95 13.62 -3.19 -19.13
CA PHE A 95 12.62 -2.18 -18.76
C PHE A 95 11.75 -2.62 -17.59
N THR A 96 11.36 -3.90 -17.55
CA THR A 96 10.57 -4.47 -16.44
C THR A 96 11.37 -4.45 -15.13
N LEU A 97 12.67 -4.78 -15.18
CA LEU A 97 13.57 -4.75 -14.04
C LEU A 97 13.74 -3.32 -13.51
N ILE A 98 14.00 -2.35 -14.40
CA ILE A 98 14.12 -0.93 -14.01
C ILE A 98 12.83 -0.46 -13.33
N ALA A 99 11.67 -0.73 -13.93
CA ALA A 99 10.39 -0.36 -13.33
C ALA A 99 10.17 -1.00 -11.95
N GLY A 100 10.50 -2.29 -11.81
CA GLY A 100 10.42 -3.01 -10.54
C GLY A 100 11.34 -2.46 -9.47
N LEU A 101 12.59 -2.15 -9.81
CA LEU A 101 13.57 -1.56 -8.89
C LEU A 101 13.18 -0.13 -8.48
N VAL A 102 12.65 0.68 -9.41
CA VAL A 102 12.12 2.01 -9.10
C VAL A 102 10.94 1.91 -8.11
N LEU A 103 10.03 0.96 -8.32
CA LEU A 103 8.92 0.74 -7.39
C LEU A 103 9.41 0.22 -6.03
N PHE A 104 10.32 -0.75 -6.01
CA PHE A 104 10.85 -1.32 -4.77
C PHE A 104 11.62 -0.30 -3.93
N THR A 105 12.46 0.51 -4.56
CA THR A 105 13.23 1.57 -3.87
C THR A 105 12.36 2.75 -3.47
N GLY A 106 11.40 3.14 -4.31
CA GLY A 106 10.46 4.22 -4.02
C GLY A 106 9.41 3.86 -2.97
N HIS A 107 9.23 2.57 -2.67
CA HIS A 107 8.19 2.10 -1.76
C HIS A 107 8.63 0.82 -1.00
N HIS A 108 9.39 1.00 0.09
CA HIS A 108 9.85 -0.11 0.93
C HIS A 108 8.95 -0.38 2.15
N HIS A 109 8.01 0.49 2.52
CA HIS A 109 7.29 0.34 3.79
C HIS A 109 6.08 -0.61 3.69
N TRP A 110 5.72 -1.22 4.83
CA TRP A 110 4.71 -2.28 4.95
C TRP A 110 3.58 -1.89 5.92
N SER A 111 3.25 -0.60 5.96
CA SER A 111 2.38 0.00 6.97
C SER A 111 0.87 -0.23 6.76
N SER A 112 0.46 -0.68 5.57
CA SER A 112 -0.95 -0.94 5.25
C SER A 112 -1.09 -2.06 4.21
N PRO A 113 -2.27 -2.67 4.03
CA PRO A 113 -2.49 -3.69 2.99
C PRO A 113 -2.13 -3.19 1.58
N ALA A 114 -2.45 -1.93 1.27
CA ALA A 114 -2.09 -1.32 -0.01
C ALA A 114 -0.58 -1.10 -0.14
N ALA A 115 0.09 -0.73 0.95
CA ALA A 115 1.54 -0.59 0.97
C ALA A 115 2.22 -1.95 0.69
N ILE A 116 1.75 -3.02 1.34
CA ILE A 116 2.23 -4.39 1.11
C ILE A 116 2.02 -4.79 -0.35
N ALA A 117 0.82 -4.55 -0.90
CA ALA A 117 0.48 -4.85 -2.29
C ALA A 117 1.40 -4.15 -3.30
N VAL A 118 1.70 -2.87 -3.09
CA VAL A 118 2.62 -2.09 -3.93
C VAL A 118 4.06 -2.62 -3.81
N SER A 119 4.54 -2.86 -2.59
CA SER A 119 5.90 -3.38 -2.35
C SER A 119 6.10 -4.75 -3.02
N LEU A 120 5.12 -5.66 -2.86
CA LEU A 120 5.13 -6.97 -3.53
C LEU A 120 5.10 -6.83 -5.05
N THR A 121 4.33 -5.88 -5.58
CA THR A 121 4.32 -5.59 -7.03
C THR A 121 5.71 -5.18 -7.53
N GLY A 122 6.42 -4.31 -6.80
CA GLY A 122 7.79 -3.91 -7.13
C GLY A 122 8.77 -5.09 -7.11
N ILE A 123 8.71 -5.93 -6.07
CA ILE A 123 9.55 -7.13 -5.95
C ILE A 123 9.28 -8.11 -7.10
N LEU A 124 8.01 -8.43 -7.36
CA LEU A 124 7.62 -9.36 -8.42
C LEU A 124 8.03 -8.84 -9.80
N ALA A 125 7.87 -7.54 -10.06
CA ALA A 125 8.33 -6.92 -11.30
C ALA A 125 9.86 -6.98 -11.45
N ALA A 126 10.61 -6.71 -10.38
CA ALA A 126 12.07 -6.81 -10.40
C ALA A 126 12.53 -8.25 -10.65
N LEU A 127 11.96 -9.23 -9.94
CA LEU A 127 12.25 -10.65 -10.14
C LEU A 127 11.88 -11.12 -11.55
N LYS A 128 10.71 -10.72 -12.06
CA LYS A 128 10.29 -11.01 -13.43
C LYS A 128 11.29 -10.43 -14.44
N GLY A 129 11.65 -9.16 -14.32
CA GLY A 129 12.61 -8.50 -15.20
C GLY A 129 13.97 -9.18 -15.19
N ALA A 130 14.50 -9.46 -13.99
CA ALA A 130 15.74 -10.20 -13.82
C ALA A 130 15.67 -11.61 -14.44
N SER A 131 14.56 -12.34 -14.24
CA SER A 131 14.38 -13.67 -14.83
C SER A 131 14.38 -13.63 -16.36
N LEU A 132 13.75 -12.63 -16.98
CA LEU A 132 13.76 -12.48 -18.44
C LEU A 132 15.15 -12.17 -19.00
N MET A 133 16.01 -11.53 -18.23
CA MET A 133 17.38 -11.22 -18.66
C MET A 133 18.36 -12.36 -18.40
N ALA A 134 18.27 -13.01 -17.23
CA ALA A 134 19.25 -14.00 -16.77
C ALA A 134 18.86 -15.45 -17.09
N ALA A 135 17.57 -15.74 -17.20
CA ALA A 135 17.05 -17.09 -17.42
C ALA A 135 15.69 -17.05 -18.17
N PRO A 136 15.68 -16.55 -19.44
CA PRO A 136 14.46 -16.35 -20.22
C PRO A 136 13.63 -17.63 -20.43
N GLU A 137 14.24 -18.81 -20.26
CA GLU A 137 13.59 -20.11 -20.34
C GLU A 137 12.46 -20.26 -19.31
N PHE A 138 12.60 -19.67 -18.12
CA PHE A 138 11.51 -19.63 -17.14
C PHE A 138 10.29 -18.88 -17.68
N GLY A 139 10.51 -17.75 -18.37
CA GLY A 139 9.45 -16.99 -19.03
C GLY A 139 8.77 -17.79 -20.14
N ALA A 140 9.55 -18.53 -20.93
CA ALA A 140 9.04 -19.39 -22.00
C ALA A 140 8.20 -20.56 -21.44
N GLN A 141 8.62 -21.19 -20.35
CA GLN A 141 7.86 -22.27 -19.69
C GLN A 141 6.52 -21.76 -19.14
N LEU A 142 6.51 -20.63 -18.43
CA LEU A 142 5.28 -20.01 -17.93
C LEU A 142 4.33 -19.63 -19.07
N THR A 143 4.89 -19.13 -20.18
CA THR A 143 4.13 -18.83 -21.39
C THR A 143 3.45 -20.09 -21.95
N ALA A 144 4.19 -21.20 -22.08
CA ALA A 144 3.65 -22.46 -22.58
C ALA A 144 2.52 -23.02 -21.71
N ILE A 145 2.63 -22.90 -20.38
CA ILE A 145 1.56 -23.30 -19.44
C ILE A 145 0.33 -22.40 -19.64
N THR A 146 0.54 -21.09 -19.73
CA THR A 146 -0.55 -20.10 -19.80
C THR A 146 -1.38 -20.24 -21.09
N ILE A 147 -0.73 -20.47 -22.23
CA ILE A 147 -1.41 -20.63 -23.52
C ILE A 147 -2.23 -21.93 -23.59
N ARG A 148 -1.80 -22.98 -22.87
CA ARG A 148 -2.52 -24.25 -22.81
C ARG A 148 -3.71 -24.23 -21.84
N ALA A 149 -3.82 -23.20 -21.01
CA ALA A 149 -4.84 -23.08 -19.97
C ALA A 149 -5.58 -21.74 -20.08
N PRO A 150 -6.47 -21.57 -21.09
CA PRO A 150 -7.15 -20.30 -21.33
C PRO A 150 -7.97 -19.82 -20.12
N LEU A 151 -8.58 -20.73 -19.36
CA LEU A 151 -9.30 -20.40 -18.11
C LEU A 151 -8.36 -19.86 -17.02
N LEU A 152 -7.11 -20.34 -16.95
CA LEU A 152 -6.11 -19.82 -16.01
C LEU A 152 -5.75 -18.38 -16.39
N LEU A 153 -5.55 -18.11 -17.68
CA LEU A 153 -5.25 -16.76 -18.17
C LEU A 153 -6.42 -15.79 -17.93
N GLN A 154 -7.65 -16.20 -18.19
CA GLN A 154 -8.85 -15.39 -17.91
C GLN A 154 -9.01 -15.13 -16.41
N GLY A 155 -8.86 -16.16 -15.58
CA GLY A 155 -8.89 -16.03 -14.12
C GLY A 155 -7.83 -15.05 -13.61
N ALA A 156 -6.59 -15.19 -14.08
CA ALA A 156 -5.50 -14.28 -13.75
C ALA A 156 -5.78 -12.84 -14.21
N ALA A 157 -6.35 -12.65 -15.40
CA ALA A 157 -6.71 -11.34 -15.91
C ALA A 157 -7.86 -10.70 -15.09
N VAL A 158 -8.87 -11.46 -14.68
CA VAL A 158 -9.93 -10.97 -13.79
C VAL A 158 -9.36 -10.58 -12.41
N LEU A 159 -8.49 -11.42 -11.83
CA LEU A 159 -7.82 -11.08 -10.57
C LEU A 159 -6.98 -9.82 -10.71
N LEU A 160 -6.24 -9.67 -11.80
CA LEU A 160 -5.44 -8.49 -12.10
C LEU A 160 -6.33 -7.23 -12.26
N LEU A 161 -7.50 -7.38 -12.90
CA LEU A 161 -8.47 -6.30 -13.05
C LEU A 161 -9.01 -5.84 -11.69
N LEU A 162 -9.41 -6.78 -10.83
CA LEU A 162 -9.90 -6.48 -9.48
C LEU A 162 -8.80 -5.84 -8.62
N PHE A 163 -7.58 -6.35 -8.70
CA PHE A 163 -6.44 -5.79 -7.99
C PHE A 163 -6.11 -4.37 -8.47
N GLY A 164 -6.10 -4.14 -9.78
CA GLY A 164 -5.91 -2.81 -10.37
C GLY A 164 -7.03 -1.83 -10.01
N ALA A 165 -8.28 -2.30 -9.99
CA ALA A 165 -9.43 -1.50 -9.56
C ALA A 165 -9.33 -1.12 -8.08
N TRP A 166 -8.94 -2.06 -7.22
CA TRP A 166 -8.73 -1.80 -5.79
C TRP A 166 -7.60 -0.80 -5.54
N LEU A 167 -6.44 -0.96 -6.20
CA LEU A 167 -5.34 0.01 -6.10
C LEU A 167 -5.73 1.38 -6.65
N SER A 168 -6.53 1.42 -7.72
CA SER A 168 -7.07 2.68 -8.24
C SER A 168 -8.06 3.32 -7.29
N PHE A 169 -8.86 2.53 -6.58
CA PHE A 169 -9.69 3.08 -5.51
C PHE A 169 -8.82 3.69 -4.40
N VAL A 170 -7.79 2.97 -3.94
CA VAL A 170 -6.87 3.46 -2.89
C VAL A 170 -6.11 4.71 -3.32
N GLY A 171 -5.61 4.76 -4.55
CA GLY A 171 -4.81 5.87 -5.04
C GLY A 171 -5.58 7.20 -5.08
N TRP A 172 -6.83 7.17 -5.53
CA TRP A 172 -7.62 8.40 -5.75
C TRP A 172 -8.60 8.72 -4.63
N PHE A 173 -9.17 7.72 -3.95
CA PHE A 173 -10.33 7.91 -3.09
C PHE A 173 -10.08 7.58 -1.61
N ALA A 174 -8.98 6.91 -1.24
CA ALA A 174 -8.66 6.71 0.17
C ALA A 174 -8.37 8.05 0.86
N LYS A 175 -9.17 8.39 1.88
CA LYS A 175 -9.04 9.63 2.66
C LYS A 175 -7.63 9.74 3.24
N ARG A 176 -7.09 10.98 3.29
CA ARG A 176 -5.95 11.27 4.17
C ARG A 176 -6.43 10.98 5.59
N SER A 177 -5.83 10.00 6.27
CA SER A 177 -5.92 9.90 7.71
C SER A 177 -5.28 11.17 8.26
N ALA A 178 -6.12 12.10 8.71
CA ALA A 178 -5.75 13.28 9.48
C ALA A 178 -5.43 12.89 10.92
#